data_AF-A0A2N1R1R2-F1
#
_entry.id   AF-A0A2N1R1R2-F1
#
_cell.length_a   1.000
_cell.length_b   1.000
_cell.length_c   1.000
_cell.angle_alpha   90.00
_cell.angle_beta   90.00
_cell.angle_gamma   90.00
#
_symmetry.space_group_name_H-M   'P 1'
#
loop_
_entity.id
_entity.type
_entity.pdbx_description
1 polymer ?
#
loop_
_entity_poly.entity_id
_entity_poly.type
_entity_poly.pdbx_seq_one_letter_code
_entity_poly.pdbx_strand_id
1 'polypeptide(L)'
;MERGGEGSRAGWYFKQILNLAYSLREETSPFYLTWDADSIPVKEINFFDPVGRVYMTMKKENHPPYFATSMNLIGIGKVAEQSFIAEHMMFERDYVRTLLKRIDGSDSPTGTSIARRVIESIAAKDLSGSGFAEYEIYGSFMFATAREKIALRMLPSLRHGTAFFSRSPSDAQLFALSSRYYWASFEDWRIMTARTILIKVLRRIVGSVWTVVTLLSRWKKYKTMQAEIVATIGSSDGS
;
A
#
# COMPACT_ATOMS: atom_id res chain seq x y z
N MET A 1 -1.70 14.08 30.66
CA MET A 1 -2.89 14.22 29.80
C MET A 1 -2.93 13.02 28.87
N GLU A 2 -3.95 12.17 28.98
CA GLU A 2 -4.17 11.09 28.02
C GLU A 2 -4.39 11.69 26.63
N ARG A 3 -3.47 11.43 25.69
CA ARG A 3 -3.63 11.78 24.29
C ARG A 3 -4.48 10.69 23.61
N GLY A 4 -5.80 10.81 23.71
CA GLY A 4 -6.76 9.92 23.06
C GLY A 4 -7.26 10.51 21.73
N GLY A 5 -7.15 9.74 20.65
CA GLY A 5 -7.88 9.98 19.40
C GLY A 5 -9.17 9.16 19.34
N GLU A 6 -9.93 9.28 18.25
CA GLU A 6 -11.10 8.42 18.02
C GLU A 6 -10.70 6.93 18.02
N GLY A 7 -11.42 6.07 18.75
CA GLY A 7 -11.07 4.65 18.91
C GLY A 7 -10.99 3.88 17.58
N SER A 8 -11.75 4.32 16.55
CA SER A 8 -11.68 3.78 15.19
C SER A 8 -10.32 3.96 14.52
N ARG A 9 -9.52 4.94 14.96
CA ARG A 9 -8.16 5.20 14.46
C ARG A 9 -7.06 4.43 15.17
N ALA A 10 -7.31 3.92 16.37
CA ALA A 10 -6.33 3.11 17.09
C ALA A 10 -5.91 1.86 16.28
N GLY A 11 -6.88 1.17 15.67
CA GLY A 11 -6.62 0.03 14.79
C GLY A 11 -5.82 0.40 13.54
N TRP A 12 -6.05 1.60 12.99
CA TRP A 12 -5.28 2.11 11.85
C TRP A 12 -3.81 2.33 12.20
N TYR A 13 -3.50 3.03 13.30
CA TYR A 13 -2.11 3.20 13.74
C TYR A 13 -1.46 1.87 14.14
N PHE A 14 -2.20 0.99 14.80
CA PHE A 14 -1.72 -0.33 15.16
C PHE A 14 -1.25 -1.12 13.93
N LYS A 15 -2.05 -1.16 12.84
CA LYS A 15 -1.66 -1.81 11.57
C LYS A 15 -0.32 -1.29 11.05
N GLN A 16 -0.14 0.02 11.04
CA GLN A 16 1.06 0.64 10.51
C GLN A 16 2.30 0.36 11.36
N ILE A 17 2.16 0.46 12.68
CA ILE A 17 3.24 0.15 13.62
C ILE A 17 3.58 -1.35 13.55
N LEU A 18 2.57 -2.22 13.44
CA LEU A 18 2.76 -3.66 13.30
C LEU A 18 3.56 -4.01 12.05
N ASN A 19 3.29 -3.36 10.91
CA ASN A 19 4.04 -3.55 9.67
C ASN A 19 5.56 -3.30 9.85
N LEU A 20 5.93 -2.27 10.61
CA LEU A 20 7.35 -1.98 10.91
C LEU A 20 7.90 -2.94 11.98
N ALA A 21 7.14 -3.14 13.06
CA ALA A 21 7.54 -3.98 14.19
C ALA A 21 7.69 -5.46 13.82
N TYR A 22 7.07 -5.91 12.73
CA TYR A 22 7.29 -7.25 12.18
C TYR A 22 8.78 -7.54 11.92
N SER A 23 9.57 -6.52 11.55
CA SER A 23 11.03 -6.66 11.38
C SER A 23 11.78 -7.10 12.65
N LEU A 24 11.20 -6.91 13.85
CA LEU A 24 11.81 -7.27 15.13
C LEU A 24 11.74 -8.76 15.44
N ARG A 25 10.89 -9.53 14.74
CA ARG A 25 10.85 -10.98 14.91
C ARG A 25 12.12 -11.63 14.38
N GLU A 26 12.55 -12.71 15.02
CA GLU A 26 13.75 -13.44 14.61
C GLU A 26 13.54 -14.13 13.26
N GLU A 27 12.33 -14.63 13.01
CA GLU A 27 11.97 -15.36 11.78
C GLU A 27 11.76 -14.46 10.56
N THR A 28 11.80 -13.13 10.71
CA THR A 28 11.52 -12.23 9.59
C THR A 28 12.60 -12.33 8.53
N SER A 29 12.19 -12.59 7.29
CA SER A 29 13.08 -12.65 6.13
C SER A 29 13.83 -11.32 5.89
N PRO A 30 14.99 -11.32 5.21
CA PRO A 30 15.74 -10.09 4.90
C PRO A 30 14.89 -9.04 4.18
N PHE A 31 13.93 -9.50 3.37
CA PHE A 31 12.91 -8.68 2.75
C PHE A 31 11.53 -9.21 3.10
N TYR A 32 10.57 -8.31 3.29
CA TYR A 32 9.17 -8.67 3.48
C TYR A 32 8.25 -7.65 2.78
N LEU A 33 7.20 -8.16 2.14
CA LEU A 33 6.22 -7.37 1.42
C LEU A 33 4.99 -7.16 2.29
N THR A 34 4.58 -5.91 2.46
CA THR A 34 3.24 -5.60 2.94
C THR A 34 2.36 -5.22 1.76
N TRP A 35 1.09 -5.60 1.85
CA TRP A 35 0.11 -5.40 0.80
C TRP A 35 -1.24 -5.08 1.44
N ASP A 36 -1.90 -4.02 0.98
CA ASP A 36 -3.20 -3.63 1.52
C ASP A 36 -4.27 -4.63 1.07
N ALA A 37 -5.02 -5.17 2.03
CA ALA A 37 -5.95 -6.29 1.84
C ALA A 37 -7.15 -5.97 0.94
N ASP A 38 -7.44 -4.69 0.69
CA ASP A 38 -8.49 -4.25 -0.22
C ASP A 38 -7.98 -4.04 -1.65
N SER A 39 -6.72 -4.37 -1.95
CA SER A 39 -6.12 -4.22 -3.26
C SER A 39 -5.72 -5.56 -3.89
N ILE A 40 -5.97 -5.71 -5.19
CA ILE A 40 -5.71 -6.94 -5.94
C ILE A 40 -4.66 -6.65 -7.02
N PRO A 41 -3.52 -7.38 -7.05
CA PRO A 41 -2.58 -7.31 -8.16
C PRO A 41 -3.22 -7.94 -9.41
N VAL A 42 -3.16 -7.23 -10.53
CA VAL A 42 -3.73 -7.69 -11.82
C VAL A 42 -2.67 -7.85 -12.91
N LYS A 43 -1.42 -7.55 -12.60
CA LYS A 43 -0.27 -7.72 -13.49
C LYS A 43 0.94 -8.10 -12.64
N GLU A 44 1.91 -8.76 -13.26
CA GLU A 44 3.22 -9.00 -12.64
C GLU A 44 3.87 -7.69 -12.15
N ILE A 45 4.36 -7.72 -10.92
CA ILE A 45 5.06 -6.61 -10.27
C ILE A 45 6.40 -7.12 -9.77
N ASN A 46 7.48 -6.63 -10.37
CA ASN A 46 8.83 -6.86 -9.87
C ASN A 46 9.13 -5.87 -8.74
N PHE A 47 9.62 -6.33 -7.59
CA PHE A 47 9.95 -5.47 -6.45
C PHE A 47 11.41 -5.02 -6.40
N PHE A 48 12.23 -5.62 -7.25
CA PHE A 48 13.65 -5.31 -7.39
C PHE A 48 13.95 -4.88 -8.82
N ASP A 49 14.86 -3.93 -8.97
CA ASP A 49 15.40 -3.59 -10.28
C ASP A 49 16.50 -4.60 -10.71
N PRO A 50 16.98 -4.55 -11.97
CA PRO A 50 17.96 -5.52 -12.46
C PRO A 50 19.29 -5.57 -11.71
N VAL A 51 19.60 -4.55 -10.89
CA VAL A 51 20.83 -4.49 -10.07
C VAL A 51 20.56 -4.78 -8.58
N GLY A 52 19.34 -5.20 -8.23
CA GLY A 52 18.96 -5.63 -6.90
C GLY A 52 18.47 -4.53 -5.96
N ARG A 53 18.23 -3.29 -6.44
CA ARG A 53 17.66 -2.22 -5.61
C ARG A 53 16.16 -2.41 -5.44
N VAL A 54 15.65 -2.04 -4.26
CA VAL A 54 14.20 -2.10 -3.98
C VAL A 54 13.47 -0.99 -4.74
N TYR A 55 12.42 -1.34 -5.47
CA TYR A 55 11.54 -0.35 -6.08
C TYR A 55 10.63 0.31 -5.05
N MET A 56 10.76 1.63 -4.92
CA MET A 56 9.85 2.48 -4.17
C MET A 56 8.79 3.05 -5.11
N THR A 57 7.56 2.54 -4.99
CA THR A 57 6.41 3.02 -5.75
C THR A 57 5.92 4.34 -5.16
N MET A 58 5.82 5.38 -5.99
CA MET A 58 5.38 6.71 -5.56
C MET A 58 4.01 7.09 -6.13
N LYS A 59 3.29 7.96 -5.41
CA LYS A 59 1.99 8.55 -5.80
C LYS A 59 2.01 10.08 -5.66
N LYS A 60 1.15 10.76 -6.42
CA LYS A 60 1.05 12.23 -6.41
C LYS A 60 0.39 12.78 -5.15
N GLU A 61 -0.50 12.00 -4.53
CA GLU A 61 -1.23 12.38 -3.33
C GLU A 61 -0.27 12.54 -2.17
N ASN A 62 -0.28 13.70 -1.53
CA ASN A 62 0.55 14.02 -0.38
C ASN A 62 -0.35 14.35 0.80
N HIS A 63 0.02 13.92 2.01
CA HIS A 63 -0.72 14.27 3.22
C HIS A 63 0.23 14.93 4.23
N PRO A 64 0.16 16.27 4.39
CA PRO A 64 1.09 17.04 5.21
C PRO A 64 1.37 16.51 6.62
N PRO A 65 0.37 15.98 7.37
CA PRO A 65 0.59 15.41 8.70
C PRO A 65 1.67 14.32 8.75
N TYR A 66 1.79 13.47 7.72
CA TYR A 66 2.80 12.41 7.71
C TYR A 66 4.23 12.97 7.74
N PHE A 67 4.50 14.01 6.95
CA PHE A 67 5.81 14.63 6.91
C PHE A 67 6.13 15.39 8.21
N ALA A 68 5.13 16.03 8.81
CA ALA A 68 5.30 16.72 10.09
C ALA A 68 5.62 15.72 11.22
N THR A 69 4.86 14.62 11.30
CA THR A 69 5.11 13.54 12.27
C THR A 69 6.47 12.90 12.05
N SER A 70 6.85 12.61 10.80
CA SER A 70 8.17 12.05 10.46
C SER A 70 9.30 13.01 10.83
N MET A 71 9.14 14.32 10.60
CA MET A 71 10.11 15.33 11.04
C MET A 71 10.29 15.32 12.55
N ASN A 72 9.20 15.22 13.31
CA ASN A 72 9.26 15.15 14.78
C ASN A 72 9.88 13.86 15.30
N LEU A 73 9.65 12.72 14.63
CA LEU A 73 10.14 11.41 15.07
C LEU A 73 11.61 11.19 14.79
N ILE A 74 12.01 11.46 13.55
CA ILE A 74 13.33 11.06 13.05
C ILE A 74 14.11 12.23 12.45
N GLY A 75 13.59 13.46 12.46
CA GLY A 75 14.25 14.62 11.87
C GLY A 75 14.26 14.59 10.33
N ILE A 76 13.39 13.79 9.71
CA ILE A 76 13.28 13.68 8.25
C ILE A 76 11.83 13.99 7.89
N GLY A 77 11.60 15.12 7.20
CA GLY A 77 10.29 15.52 6.70
C GLY A 77 10.07 15.06 5.26
N LYS A 78 9.53 15.96 4.43
CA LYS A 78 9.31 15.69 3.00
C LYS A 78 10.64 15.74 2.23
N VAL A 79 11.02 14.63 1.59
CA VAL A 79 12.29 14.50 0.85
C VAL A 79 12.12 14.31 -0.66
N ALA A 80 10.92 13.96 -1.11
CA ALA A 80 10.56 13.81 -2.52
C ALA A 80 9.29 14.63 -2.84
N GLU A 81 9.10 15.00 -4.10
CA GLU A 81 7.90 15.73 -4.53
C GLU A 81 6.63 14.87 -4.37
N GLN A 82 6.74 13.60 -4.76
CA GLN A 82 5.73 12.56 -4.63
C GLN A 82 5.80 11.87 -3.25
N SER A 83 4.70 11.23 -2.85
CA SER A 83 4.59 10.42 -1.64
C SER A 83 4.99 8.98 -1.91
N PHE A 84 5.56 8.32 -0.90
CA PHE A 84 5.88 6.88 -0.93
C PHE A 84 4.68 6.00 -0.56
N ILE A 85 3.52 6.59 -0.29
CA ILE A 85 2.30 5.85 0.04
C ILE A 85 1.73 5.26 -1.24
N ALA A 86 1.87 3.94 -1.34
CA ALA A 86 1.19 3.09 -2.29
C ALA A 86 0.44 1.99 -1.52
N GLU A 87 -0.29 1.14 -2.23
CA GLU A 87 -1.05 0.03 -1.63
C GLU A 87 -0.18 -1.20 -1.30
N HIS A 88 1.15 -1.06 -1.42
CA HIS A 88 2.15 -2.08 -1.09
C HIS A 88 3.53 -1.46 -0.87
N MET A 89 4.39 -2.16 -0.13
CA MET A 89 5.80 -1.80 0.00
C MET A 89 6.66 -3.04 0.33
N MET A 90 7.78 -3.16 -0.38
CA MET A 90 8.83 -4.12 -0.01
C MET A 90 9.76 -3.45 1.00
N PHE A 91 9.88 -4.04 2.18
CA PHE A 91 10.77 -3.59 3.24
C PHE A 91 12.02 -4.45 3.28
N GLU A 92 13.17 -3.81 3.50
CA GLU A 92 14.41 -4.48 3.87
C GLU A 92 14.58 -4.43 5.40
N ARG A 93 14.56 -5.61 6.03
CA ARG A 93 14.45 -5.80 7.48
C ARG A 93 15.47 -5.00 8.27
N ASP A 94 16.73 -5.00 7.83
CA ASP A 94 17.81 -4.39 8.60
C ASP A 94 17.74 -2.85 8.56
N TYR A 95 17.26 -2.27 7.45
CA TYR A 95 16.95 -0.84 7.39
C TYR A 95 15.71 -0.48 8.21
N VAL A 96 14.68 -1.33 8.25
CA VAL A 96 13.54 -1.11 9.16
C VAL A 96 13.99 -1.14 10.61
N ARG A 97 14.83 -2.09 11.02
CA ARG A 97 15.41 -2.14 12.38
C ARG A 97 16.19 -0.87 12.71
N THR A 98 16.98 -0.38 11.75
CA THR A 98 17.71 0.89 11.91
C THR A 98 16.75 2.07 12.08
N LEU A 99 15.68 2.13 11.29
CA LEU A 99 14.62 3.13 11.44
C LEU A 99 13.93 3.02 12.81
N LEU A 100 13.60 1.81 13.26
CA LEU A 100 12.94 1.59 14.55
C LEU A 100 13.81 2.02 15.73
N LYS A 101 15.12 1.76 15.69
CA LYS A 101 16.07 2.31 16.68
C LYS A 101 16.05 3.84 16.69
N ARG A 102 15.98 4.49 15.53
CA ARG A 102 15.89 5.95 15.41
C ARG A 102 14.57 6.50 15.94
N ILE A 103 13.45 5.84 15.68
CA ILE A 103 12.12 6.20 16.23
C ILE A 103 12.10 6.06 17.75
N ASP A 104 12.67 4.97 18.26
CA ASP A 104 12.63 4.65 19.68
C ASP A 104 13.59 5.52 20.51
N GLY A 105 14.78 5.77 19.95
CA GLY A 105 15.92 6.39 20.61
C GLY A 105 16.73 5.41 21.47
N SER A 106 16.61 4.09 21.24
CA SER A 106 17.35 3.05 21.96
C SER A 106 17.84 1.95 21.02
N ASP A 107 18.81 1.15 21.49
CA ASP A 107 19.35 0.00 20.74
C ASP A 107 18.45 -1.23 20.74
N SER A 108 17.46 -1.28 21.65
CA SER A 108 16.56 -2.42 21.86
C SER A 108 15.10 -1.99 21.80
N PRO A 109 14.61 -1.53 20.62
CA PRO A 109 13.25 -1.04 20.48
C PRO A 109 12.24 -2.16 20.68
N THR A 110 11.14 -1.84 21.39
CA THR A 110 10.00 -2.75 21.58
C THR A 110 8.78 -2.21 20.85
N GLY A 111 7.82 -3.08 20.50
CA GLY A 111 6.57 -2.64 19.86
C GLY A 111 5.84 -1.56 20.66
N THR A 112 5.81 -1.68 22.00
CA THR A 112 5.17 -0.70 22.89
C THR A 112 5.91 0.63 22.90
N SER A 113 7.24 0.62 22.94
CA SER A 113 8.03 1.85 23.00
C SER A 113 7.97 2.61 21.66
N ILE A 114 8.02 1.88 20.53
CA ILE A 114 7.76 2.42 19.19
C ILE A 114 6.36 3.03 19.10
N ALA A 115 5.32 2.29 19.49
CA ALA A 115 3.95 2.78 19.43
C ALA A 115 3.78 4.07 20.23
N ARG A 116 4.31 4.11 21.45
CA ARG A 116 4.29 5.30 22.30
C ARG A 116 4.96 6.50 21.62
N ARG A 117 6.17 6.33 21.06
CA ARG A 117 6.91 7.39 20.36
C ARG A 117 6.13 7.92 19.16
N VAL A 118 5.58 7.01 18.34
CA VAL A 118 4.75 7.38 17.18
C VAL A 118 3.54 8.20 17.63
N ILE A 119 2.75 7.73 18.59
CA ILE A 119 1.55 8.46 19.04
C ILE A 119 1.89 9.81 19.69
N GLU A 120 2.98 9.88 20.46
CA GLU A 120 3.46 11.14 21.06
C GLU A 120 3.91 12.18 20.01
N SER A 121 4.39 11.73 18.85
CA SER A 121 4.88 12.63 17.79
C SER A 121 3.80 13.23 16.89
N ILE A 122 2.62 12.60 16.85
CA ILE A 122 1.47 13.08 16.06
C ILE A 122 0.86 14.30 16.74
N ALA A 123 0.58 15.35 15.97
CA ALA A 123 -0.10 16.52 16.48
C ALA A 123 -1.53 16.17 16.93
N ALA A 124 -2.01 16.79 18.03
CA ALA A 124 -3.29 16.43 18.63
C ALA A 124 -4.48 16.52 17.65
N LYS A 125 -4.47 17.51 16.75
CA LYS A 125 -5.49 17.69 15.70
C LYS A 125 -5.51 16.57 14.66
N ASP A 126 -4.40 15.86 14.49
CA ASP A 126 -4.21 14.82 13.48
C ASP A 126 -4.36 13.40 14.07
N LEU A 127 -4.44 13.26 15.40
CA LEU A 127 -4.61 11.98 16.09
C LEU A 127 -5.90 11.26 15.66
N SER A 128 -7.03 11.96 15.61
CA SER A 128 -8.31 11.41 15.12
C SER A 128 -8.38 11.30 13.59
N GLY A 129 -7.35 11.78 12.88
CA GLY A 129 -7.22 11.73 11.44
C GLY A 129 -6.25 10.65 10.97
N SER A 130 -5.33 11.05 10.10
CA SER A 130 -4.25 10.20 9.60
C SER A 130 -2.91 10.90 9.83
N GLY A 131 -2.42 10.85 11.07
CA GLY A 131 -1.21 11.55 11.46
C GLY A 131 0.11 10.83 11.12
N PHE A 132 0.06 9.54 10.80
CA PHE A 132 1.24 8.70 10.55
C PHE A 132 0.98 7.75 9.37
N ALA A 133 2.05 7.45 8.62
CA ALA A 133 2.10 6.54 7.48
C ALA A 133 3.44 5.76 7.50
N GLU A 134 3.39 4.44 7.67
CA GLU A 134 4.57 3.57 7.71
C GLU A 134 5.37 3.60 6.40
N TYR A 135 4.67 3.66 5.26
CA TYR A 135 5.29 3.74 3.95
C TYR A 135 6.01 5.08 3.74
N GLU A 136 5.40 6.17 4.23
CA GLU A 136 5.98 7.50 4.06
C GLU A 136 7.25 7.67 4.87
N ILE A 137 7.25 7.25 6.14
CA ILE A 137 8.43 7.38 7.01
C ILE A 137 9.57 6.47 6.56
N TYR A 138 9.29 5.23 6.13
CA TYR A 138 10.32 4.32 5.63
C TYR A 138 10.87 4.75 4.27
N GLY A 139 10.01 5.13 3.33
CA GLY A 139 10.42 5.63 2.03
C GLY A 139 11.28 6.89 2.15
N SER A 140 10.86 7.83 3.02
CA SER A 140 11.63 9.05 3.30
C SER A 140 12.96 8.76 3.98
N PHE A 141 12.98 7.83 4.94
CA PHE A 141 14.21 7.37 5.59
C PHE A 141 15.20 6.78 4.57
N MET A 142 14.76 5.83 3.75
CA MET A 142 15.60 5.20 2.72
C MET A 142 16.11 6.20 1.70
N PHE A 143 15.25 7.13 1.27
CA PHE A 143 15.65 8.18 0.33
C PHE A 143 16.74 9.10 0.90
N ALA A 144 16.67 9.41 2.19
CA ALA A 144 17.63 10.29 2.87
C ALA A 144 18.93 9.59 3.28
N THR A 145 18.91 8.29 3.59
CA THR A 145 20.05 7.60 4.24
C THR A 145 20.67 6.47 3.41
N ALA A 146 19.95 5.92 2.43
CA ALA A 146 20.37 4.77 1.64
C ALA A 146 19.84 4.88 0.19
N ARG A 147 20.05 6.05 -0.42
CA ARG A 147 19.49 6.40 -1.74
C ARG A 147 19.90 5.42 -2.83
N GLU A 148 21.09 4.86 -2.72
CA GLU A 148 21.69 3.88 -3.63
C GLU A 148 21.04 2.49 -3.55
N LYS A 149 20.32 2.17 -2.47
CA LYS A 149 19.60 0.90 -2.30
C LYS A 149 18.21 0.89 -2.92
N ILE A 150 17.72 2.05 -3.36
CA ILE A 150 16.36 2.20 -3.86
C ILE A 150 16.30 2.71 -5.31
N ALA A 151 15.28 2.27 -6.02
CA ALA A 151 14.90 2.79 -7.33
C ALA A 151 13.48 3.37 -7.25
N LEU A 152 13.29 4.61 -7.68
CA LEU A 152 11.98 5.25 -7.67
C LEU A 152 11.18 4.86 -8.90
N ARG A 153 9.87 4.64 -8.74
CA ARG A 153 8.97 4.39 -9.88
C ARG A 153 7.57 4.93 -9.63
N MET A 154 6.83 5.09 -10.72
CA MET A 154 5.38 5.28 -10.68
C MET A 154 4.72 4.18 -11.50
N LEU A 155 3.77 3.47 -10.88
CA LEU A 155 2.97 2.46 -11.56
C LEU A 155 1.49 2.89 -11.58
N PRO A 156 0.82 2.76 -12.74
CA PRO A 156 -0.61 2.98 -12.82
C PRO A 156 -1.37 1.99 -11.92
N SER A 157 -2.18 2.52 -11.02
CA SER A 157 -3.17 1.76 -10.24
C SER A 157 -4.54 2.40 -10.35
N LEU A 158 -5.57 1.62 -10.03
CA LEU A 158 -6.94 2.11 -9.94
C LEU A 158 -7.39 2.06 -8.48
N ARG A 159 -7.75 3.22 -7.92
CA ARG A 159 -8.48 3.28 -6.65
C ARG A 159 -9.99 3.29 -6.89
N HIS A 160 -10.76 2.82 -5.92
CA HIS A 160 -12.23 2.76 -6.02
C HIS A 160 -12.71 1.91 -7.22
N GLY A 161 -12.09 0.75 -7.43
CA GLY A 161 -12.50 -0.25 -8.42
C GLY A 161 -13.97 -0.66 -8.27
N THR A 162 -14.53 -0.58 -7.06
CA THR A 162 -15.97 -0.77 -6.76
C THR A 162 -16.91 0.22 -7.48
N ALA A 163 -16.38 1.31 -8.02
CA ALA A 163 -17.16 2.23 -8.84
C ALA A 163 -17.37 1.70 -10.27
N PHE A 164 -16.42 0.91 -10.78
CA PHE A 164 -16.47 0.31 -12.12
C PHE A 164 -16.98 -1.13 -12.08
N PHE A 165 -16.65 -1.86 -11.00
CA PHE A 165 -16.97 -3.26 -10.79
C PHE A 165 -17.67 -3.45 -9.43
N SER A 166 -18.05 -4.68 -9.07
CA SER A 166 -18.51 -4.98 -7.72
C SER A 166 -17.32 -5.08 -6.74
N ARG A 167 -17.57 -5.35 -5.46
CA ARG A 167 -16.50 -5.69 -4.49
C ARG A 167 -15.83 -7.03 -4.79
N SER A 168 -16.46 -7.86 -5.60
CA SER A 168 -15.99 -9.19 -5.97
C SER A 168 -15.92 -9.23 -7.51
N PRO A 169 -14.91 -8.57 -8.10
CA PRO A 169 -14.74 -8.55 -9.55
C PRO A 169 -14.50 -9.97 -10.08
N SER A 170 -14.98 -10.27 -11.28
CA SER A 170 -14.66 -11.54 -11.95
C SER A 170 -13.27 -11.54 -12.58
N ASP A 171 -12.75 -12.72 -12.90
CA ASP A 171 -11.46 -12.86 -13.60
C ASP A 171 -11.39 -12.07 -14.91
N ALA A 172 -12.51 -12.00 -15.66
CA ALA A 172 -12.60 -11.20 -16.87
C ALA A 172 -12.42 -9.70 -16.58
N GLN A 173 -12.98 -9.21 -15.47
CA GLN A 173 -12.88 -7.81 -15.05
C GLN A 173 -11.46 -7.50 -14.53
N LEU A 174 -10.86 -8.41 -13.76
CA LEU A 174 -9.47 -8.32 -13.33
C LEU A 174 -8.51 -8.36 -14.53
N PHE A 175 -8.77 -9.22 -15.52
CA PHE A 175 -8.02 -9.24 -16.77
C PHE A 175 -8.18 -7.95 -17.57
N ALA A 176 -9.38 -7.38 -17.61
CA ALA A 176 -9.59 -6.08 -18.23
C ALA A 176 -8.76 -4.98 -17.55
N LEU A 177 -8.73 -4.96 -16.21
CA LEU A 177 -7.89 -4.06 -15.42
C LEU A 177 -6.39 -4.21 -15.74
N SER A 178 -5.90 -5.44 -15.94
CA SER A 178 -4.50 -5.75 -16.28
C SER A 178 -4.01 -5.06 -17.57
N SER A 179 -4.94 -4.67 -18.45
CA SER A 179 -4.61 -3.97 -19.69
C SER A 179 -3.98 -2.60 -19.43
N ARG A 180 -4.30 -1.96 -18.31
CA ARG A 180 -3.91 -0.57 -18.00
C ARG A 180 -3.21 -0.39 -16.66
N TYR A 181 -3.58 -1.19 -15.66
CA TYR A 181 -3.17 -1.05 -14.28
C TYR A 181 -2.34 -2.25 -13.82
N TYR A 182 -1.55 -2.04 -12.77
CA TYR A 182 -0.79 -3.11 -12.11
C TYR A 182 -1.55 -3.72 -10.93
N TRP A 183 -2.35 -2.92 -10.24
CA TRP A 183 -3.27 -3.36 -9.20
C TRP A 183 -4.49 -2.43 -9.16
N ALA A 184 -5.55 -2.89 -8.52
CA ALA A 184 -6.75 -2.13 -8.27
C ALA A 184 -7.25 -2.34 -6.84
N SER A 185 -7.69 -1.27 -6.19
CA SER A 185 -8.27 -1.29 -4.85
C SER A 185 -9.79 -1.25 -4.89
N PHE A 186 -10.44 -2.01 -4.03
CA PHE A 186 -11.88 -2.22 -3.97
C PHE A 186 -12.47 -1.70 -2.65
N GLU A 187 -11.99 -0.54 -2.19
CA GLU A 187 -12.59 0.13 -1.04
C GLU A 187 -13.99 0.68 -1.37
N ASP A 188 -14.86 0.79 -0.37
CA ASP A 188 -16.22 1.34 -0.55
C ASP A 188 -16.42 2.59 0.31
N TRP A 189 -16.69 3.71 -0.36
CA TRP A 189 -17.00 4.96 0.30
C TRP A 189 -18.52 5.11 0.42
N ARG A 190 -18.97 5.32 1.66
CA ARG A 190 -20.39 5.40 2.06
C ARG A 190 -21.12 6.70 1.70
N ILE A 191 -20.53 7.60 0.91
CA ILE A 191 -21.19 8.88 0.59
C ILE A 191 -22.23 8.67 -0.51
N MET A 192 -23.49 8.52 -0.10
CA MET A 192 -24.63 8.30 -0.99
C MET A 192 -25.37 9.62 -1.27
N THR A 193 -24.94 10.34 -2.30
CA THR A 193 -25.79 11.36 -2.94
C THR A 193 -26.37 10.80 -4.24
N ALA A 194 -27.51 11.33 -4.71
CA ALA A 194 -28.10 10.94 -5.99
C ALA A 194 -27.10 11.08 -7.16
N ARG A 195 -26.28 12.14 -7.13
CA ARG A 195 -25.18 12.34 -8.08
C ARG A 195 -24.14 11.23 -8.01
N THR A 196 -23.73 10.81 -6.81
CA THR A 196 -22.80 9.69 -6.63
C THR A 196 -23.37 8.39 -7.19
N ILE A 197 -24.67 8.15 -6.99
CA ILE A 197 -25.35 6.96 -7.51
C ILE A 197 -25.34 6.96 -9.04
N LEU A 198 -25.73 8.07 -9.69
CA LEU A 198 -25.71 8.19 -11.15
C LEU A 198 -24.29 7.97 -11.72
N ILE A 199 -23.28 8.57 -11.10
CA ILE A 199 -21.87 8.39 -11.50
C ILE A 199 -21.46 6.92 -11.35
N LYS A 200 -21.86 6.24 -10.27
CA LYS A 200 -21.60 4.80 -10.09
C LYS A 200 -22.27 3.98 -11.19
N VAL A 201 -23.51 4.28 -11.58
CA VAL A 201 -24.21 3.58 -12.68
C VAL A 201 -23.46 3.76 -14.01
N LEU A 202 -23.09 5.00 -14.36
CA LEU A 202 -22.33 5.28 -15.59
C LEU A 202 -20.97 4.56 -15.59
N ARG A 203 -20.25 4.59 -14.48
CA ARG A 203 -18.96 3.89 -14.35
C ARG A 203 -19.09 2.37 -14.47
N ARG A 204 -20.19 1.77 -14.00
CA ARG A 204 -20.47 0.34 -14.22
C ARG A 204 -20.67 0.01 -15.69
N ILE A 205 -21.40 0.85 -16.43
CA ILE A 205 -21.56 0.67 -17.88
C ILE A 205 -20.19 0.73 -18.57
N VAL A 206 -19.36 1.72 -18.21
CA VAL A 206 -17.98 1.85 -18.72
C VAL A 206 -17.16 0.59 -18.39
N GLY A 207 -17.25 0.07 -17.16
CA GLY A 207 -16.56 -1.15 -16.74
C GLY A 207 -16.96 -2.37 -17.59
N SER A 208 -18.26 -2.54 -17.84
CA SER A 208 -18.78 -3.62 -18.70
C SER A 208 -18.27 -3.51 -20.14
N VAL A 209 -18.37 -2.33 -20.75
CA VAL A 209 -17.87 -2.09 -22.11
C VAL A 209 -16.38 -2.34 -22.20
N TRP A 210 -15.61 -1.82 -21.24
CA TRP A 210 -14.16 -2.03 -21.17
C TRP A 210 -13.81 -3.52 -21.08
N THR A 211 -14.55 -4.29 -20.28
CA THR A 211 -14.35 -5.74 -20.15
C THR A 211 -14.58 -6.44 -21.49
N VAL A 212 -15.71 -6.18 -22.15
CA VAL A 212 -16.05 -6.80 -23.45
C VAL A 212 -15.01 -6.47 -24.51
N VAL A 213 -14.64 -5.19 -24.65
CA VAL A 213 -13.64 -4.75 -25.65
C VAL A 213 -12.27 -5.39 -25.38
N THR A 214 -11.87 -5.51 -24.11
CA THR A 214 -10.60 -6.15 -23.75
C THR A 214 -10.61 -7.65 -24.07
N LEU A 215 -11.70 -8.34 -23.79
CA LEU A 215 -11.83 -9.76 -24.11
C LEU A 215 -11.81 -10.01 -25.62
N LEU A 216 -12.53 -9.20 -26.41
CA LEU A 216 -12.55 -9.33 -27.87
C LEU A 216 -11.15 -9.09 -28.47
N SER A 217 -10.43 -8.08 -27.99
CA SER A 217 -9.09 -7.75 -28.51
C SER A 217 -7.97 -8.67 -28.00
N ARG A 218 -8.13 -9.31 -26.84
CA ARG A 218 -7.07 -10.08 -26.17
C ARG A 218 -7.50 -11.49 -25.75
N TRP A 219 -8.45 -12.08 -26.45
CA TRP A 219 -9.07 -13.37 -26.12
C TRP A 219 -8.07 -14.50 -25.84
N LYS A 220 -7.06 -14.67 -26.71
CA LYS A 220 -6.04 -15.73 -26.54
C LYS A 220 -5.30 -15.59 -25.21
N LYS A 221 -4.91 -14.36 -24.83
CA LYS A 221 -4.21 -14.09 -23.56
C LYS A 221 -5.11 -14.33 -22.35
N TYR A 222 -6.40 -13.99 -22.45
CA TYR A 222 -7.36 -14.31 -21.40
C TYR A 222 -7.50 -15.81 -21.17
N LYS A 223 -7.57 -16.60 -22.25
CA LYS A 223 -7.62 -18.07 -22.18
C LYS A 223 -6.36 -18.67 -21.56
N THR A 224 -5.18 -18.12 -21.87
CA THR A 224 -3.92 -18.53 -21.23
C THR A 224 -3.96 -18.27 -19.73
N MET A 225 -4.33 -17.06 -19.29
CA MET A 225 -4.45 -16.71 -17.87
C MET A 225 -5.41 -17.65 -17.13
N GLN A 226 -6.56 -17.96 -17.74
CA GLN A 226 -7.53 -18.89 -17.15
C GLN A 226 -6.95 -20.30 -16.98
N ALA A 227 -6.16 -20.78 -17.94
CA ALA A 227 -5.50 -22.08 -17.83
C ALA A 227 -4.44 -22.10 -16.71
N GLU A 228 -3.67 -21.02 -16.56
CA GLU A 228 -2.70 -20.85 -15.48
C GLU A 228 -3.37 -20.86 -14.10
N ILE A 229 -4.47 -20.12 -13.92
CA ILE A 229 -5.24 -20.10 -12.66
C ILE A 229 -5.70 -21.51 -12.27
N VAL A 230 -6.26 -22.26 -13.22
CA VAL A 230 -6.72 -23.64 -12.97
C VAL A 230 -5.55 -24.55 -12.61
N ALA A 231 -4.41 -24.43 -13.29
CA ALA A 231 -3.23 -25.23 -12.99
C ALA A 231 -2.67 -24.95 -11.58
N THR A 232 -2.62 -23.68 -11.17
CA THR A 232 -2.14 -23.30 -9.82
C THR A 232 -3.07 -23.82 -8.73
N ILE A 233 -4.39 -23.63 -8.86
CA ILE A 233 -5.37 -24.09 -7.85
C ILE A 233 -5.46 -25.62 -7.82
N GLY A 234 -5.45 -26.27 -8.98
CA GLY A 234 -5.47 -27.73 -9.06
C GLY A 234 -4.23 -28.41 -8.50
N SER A 235 -3.11 -27.69 -8.39
CA SER A 235 -1.87 -28.20 -7.77
C SER A 235 -1.84 -28.07 -6.24
N SER A 236 -2.67 -27.21 -5.64
CA SER A 236 -2.73 -27.00 -4.19
C SER A 236 -3.64 -27.96 -3.43
N ASP A 237 -4.50 -28.70 -4.13
CA ASP A 237 -5.39 -29.73 -3.53
C ASP A 237 -4.71 -31.11 -3.39
N GLY A 238 -3.41 -31.21 -3.72
CA GLY A 238 -2.64 -32.46 -3.74
C GLY A 238 -1.42 -32.51 -2.80
N SER A 239 -1.27 -31.56 -1.87
CA SER A 239 -0.15 -31.47 -0.91
C SER A 239 -0.60 -31.41 0.53
#